data_AF-A0A9N8EDD3-F1
#
_entry.id   AF-A0A9N8EDD3-F1
#
_cell.length_a   1.000
_cell.length_b   1.000
_cell.length_c   1.000
_cell.angle_alpha   90.00
_cell.angle_beta   90.00
_cell.angle_gamma   90.00
#
_symmetry.space_group_name_H-M   'P 1'
#
loop_
_entity.id
_entity.type
_entity.pdbx_description
1 polymer ?
#
loop_
_entity_poly.entity_id
_entity_poly.type
_entity_poly.pdbx_seq_one_letter_code
_entity_poly.pdbx_strand_id
1 'polypeptide(L)'
;MRIQTPAIAAAVISVLLPTSLDAFDFVGSEDLSGIPVTEEARYRCSFRNLWTAESHPTLYPVDSAAWADQHFVTHSNRYKPWTPGSPASDAFASLASTGDPLLWTIEALSQNEAVMDIEVGGVFAPNGGPPEKVIGVIRITPSAPFLTTMAVMTPSPDWFTGVSQLDLRQNTGDPLVPQMWYREVEIDTYPYTAGTLSGTTYIEAGDVLDPVEPIRQMTADTPPASSSGVLLDSTGTVIPPVARWTCTILAAVPITPPGNSDGPPGNSDGAPGNSDGDDGDAIAPPFDDGSVILSGMESIEPTMGGTVDGTVMETYVMATNAPTSEVTTSPPSATKSVQSSWPREPNPV
;
A
#
# COMPACT_ATOMS: atom_id res chain seq x y z
N MET A 1 18.02 37.13 40.68
CA MET A 1 18.58 35.86 40.18
C MET A 1 17.48 35.19 39.35
N ARG A 2 17.44 35.44 38.04
CA ARG A 2 16.48 34.82 37.11
C ARG A 2 17.25 33.73 36.36
N ILE A 3 16.81 32.49 36.49
CA ILE A 3 17.37 31.34 35.77
C ILE A 3 16.80 31.41 34.35
N GLN A 4 17.66 31.62 33.37
CA GLN A 4 17.34 31.54 31.95
C GLN A 4 17.59 30.09 31.52
N THR A 5 16.54 29.38 31.11
CA THR A 5 16.65 28.10 30.41
C THR A 5 17.27 28.32 29.02
N PRO A 6 18.24 27.50 28.56
CA PRO A 6 18.73 27.62 27.20
C PRO A 6 17.73 26.97 26.25
N ALA A 7 17.33 27.71 25.23
CA ALA A 7 16.64 27.17 24.07
C ALA A 7 17.62 26.30 23.28
N ILE A 8 17.24 25.05 23.02
CA ILE A 8 17.98 24.16 22.11
C ILE A 8 17.65 24.63 20.69
N ALA A 9 18.62 25.26 20.04
CA ALA A 9 18.54 25.57 18.62
C ALA A 9 18.84 24.29 17.83
N ALA A 10 17.86 23.77 17.10
CA ALA A 10 18.06 22.72 16.11
C ALA A 10 18.91 23.30 14.96
N ALA A 11 20.12 22.78 14.79
CA ALA A 11 20.99 23.15 13.68
C ALA A 11 20.62 22.28 12.47
N VAL A 12 20.03 22.89 11.44
CA VAL A 12 19.84 22.23 10.14
C VAL A 12 21.19 22.25 9.43
N ILE A 13 21.85 21.09 9.38
CA ILE A 13 23.06 20.91 8.58
C ILE A 13 22.62 20.38 7.21
N SER A 14 22.55 21.26 6.21
CA SER A 14 22.46 20.82 4.81
C SER A 14 23.77 20.14 4.42
N VAL A 15 23.79 18.81 4.49
CA VAL A 15 24.85 18.01 3.88
C VAL A 15 24.55 17.91 2.38
N LEU A 16 25.22 18.75 1.59
CA LEU A 16 25.37 18.53 0.16
C LEU A 16 26.36 17.37 -0.05
N LEU A 17 25.96 16.34 -0.81
CA LEU A 17 26.73 15.46 -1.72
C LEU A 17 25.94 14.13 -1.95
N PRO A 18 26.13 13.39 -3.07
CA PRO A 18 26.56 13.70 -4.43
C PRO A 18 25.49 13.35 -5.50
N THR A 19 25.82 13.58 -6.78
CA THR A 19 24.99 13.33 -7.97
C THR A 19 24.75 11.83 -8.26
N SER A 20 23.57 11.31 -7.92
CA SER A 20 22.90 10.23 -8.65
C SER A 20 21.39 10.51 -8.68
N LEU A 21 20.72 10.18 -9.78
CA LEU A 21 19.27 10.29 -9.92
C LEU A 21 18.57 9.33 -8.95
N ASP A 22 18.39 9.73 -7.71
CA ASP A 22 17.42 9.13 -6.80
C ASP A 22 16.54 10.28 -6.31
N ALA A 23 15.53 10.62 -7.11
CA ALA A 23 14.66 11.76 -6.90
C ALA A 23 13.59 11.47 -5.84
N PHE A 24 14.03 11.20 -4.62
CA PHE A 24 13.18 11.17 -3.44
C PHE A 24 13.73 12.17 -2.42
N ASP A 25 12.85 13.03 -1.90
CA ASP A 25 13.17 13.81 -0.71
C ASP A 25 12.96 12.89 0.50
N PHE A 26 13.92 11.99 0.71
CA PHE A 26 13.90 11.05 1.83
C PHE A 26 14.34 11.77 3.10
N VAL A 27 13.44 11.86 4.07
CA VAL A 27 13.76 12.34 5.42
C VAL A 27 13.61 11.16 6.38
N GLY A 28 14.72 10.48 6.63
CA GLY A 28 14.84 9.55 7.77
C GLY A 28 15.11 10.33 9.05
N SER A 29 14.48 9.94 10.15
CA SER A 29 14.74 10.56 11.46
C SER A 29 16.21 10.38 11.87
N GLU A 30 16.85 11.46 12.33
CA GLU A 30 18.16 11.39 12.98
C GLU A 30 18.08 10.71 14.36
N ASP A 31 16.89 10.70 14.96
CA ASP A 31 16.62 10.03 16.23
C ASP A 31 16.73 8.50 16.10
N LEU A 32 17.52 7.91 17.00
CA LEU A 32 17.67 6.46 17.09
C LEU A 32 16.37 5.83 17.60
N SER A 33 15.92 4.76 16.94
CA SER A 33 14.80 3.94 17.42
C SER A 33 15.14 3.17 18.70
N GLY A 34 16.43 2.90 18.93
CA GLY A 34 16.90 2.00 19.98
C GLY A 34 16.68 0.52 19.67
N ILE A 35 16.16 0.17 18.49
CA ILE A 35 15.99 -1.22 18.04
C ILE A 35 17.11 -1.56 17.05
N PRO A 36 18.02 -2.49 17.38
CA PRO A 36 19.10 -2.86 16.48
C PRO A 36 18.57 -3.64 15.28
N VAL A 37 19.22 -3.51 14.11
CA VAL A 37 18.80 -4.21 12.88
C VAL A 37 18.88 -5.74 12.98
N THR A 38 19.52 -6.27 14.02
CA THR A 38 19.54 -7.70 14.33
C THR A 38 18.21 -8.23 14.84
N GLU A 39 17.26 -7.35 15.16
CA GLU A 39 15.93 -7.67 15.66
C GLU A 39 14.84 -7.30 14.65
N GLU A 40 13.67 -7.91 14.77
CA GLU A 40 12.46 -7.48 14.05
C GLU A 40 12.02 -6.10 14.56
N ALA A 41 11.62 -5.23 13.64
CA ALA A 41 10.92 -4.00 13.97
C ALA A 41 9.51 -3.98 13.36
N ARG A 42 8.64 -3.18 13.96
CA ARG A 42 7.26 -2.97 13.50
C ARG A 42 7.03 -1.49 13.29
N TYR A 43 6.46 -1.13 12.16
CA TYR A 43 6.17 0.27 11.81
C TYR A 43 4.69 0.46 11.60
N ARG A 44 4.11 1.49 12.22
CA ARG A 44 2.80 1.98 11.82
C ARG A 44 2.98 2.95 10.66
N CYS A 45 2.29 2.69 9.56
CA CYS A 45 2.41 3.51 8.35
C CYS A 45 1.12 4.26 7.99
N SER A 46 1.31 5.38 7.32
CA SER A 46 0.24 6.18 6.72
C SER A 46 0.61 6.66 5.32
N PHE A 47 -0.45 6.97 4.56
CA PHE A 47 -0.38 7.57 3.23
C PHE A 47 -1.11 8.89 3.25
N ARG A 48 -0.46 9.97 2.82
CA ARG A 48 -1.05 11.30 2.72
C ARG A 48 -1.13 11.73 1.26
N ASN A 49 -2.33 12.08 0.82
CA ASN A 49 -2.59 12.66 -0.48
C ASN A 49 -2.06 14.09 -0.56
N LEU A 50 -1.23 14.36 -1.56
CA LEU A 50 -0.80 15.71 -1.96
C LEU A 50 -1.30 16.06 -3.37
N TRP A 51 -1.89 15.10 -4.09
CA TRP A 51 -2.52 15.29 -5.39
C TRP A 51 -3.94 15.87 -5.24
N THR A 52 -4.04 17.18 -5.36
CA THR A 52 -5.29 17.96 -5.23
C THR A 52 -5.49 18.91 -6.40
N ALA A 53 -6.73 19.38 -6.60
CA ALA A 53 -7.07 20.38 -7.61
C ALA A 53 -6.31 21.71 -7.45
N GLU A 54 -5.82 22.03 -6.25
CA GLU A 54 -5.01 23.23 -6.01
C GLU A 54 -3.55 23.01 -6.44
N SER A 55 -2.97 21.88 -6.02
CA SER A 55 -1.58 21.51 -6.31
C SER A 55 -1.32 21.10 -7.76
N HIS A 56 -2.30 20.47 -8.43
CA HIS A 56 -2.18 19.89 -9.77
C HIS A 56 -3.43 20.26 -10.60
N PRO A 57 -3.68 21.55 -10.89
CA PRO A 57 -4.99 22.05 -11.34
C PRO A 57 -5.38 21.59 -12.76
N THR A 58 -4.41 21.37 -13.64
CA THR A 58 -4.68 21.05 -15.04
C THR A 58 -5.38 19.70 -15.17
N LEU A 59 -6.63 19.73 -15.66
CA LEU A 59 -7.47 18.55 -15.91
C LEU A 59 -7.71 17.67 -14.67
N TYR A 60 -7.56 18.19 -13.46
CA TYR A 60 -7.77 17.42 -12.24
C TYR A 60 -9.18 16.79 -12.22
N PRO A 61 -9.32 15.47 -12.00
CA PRO A 61 -10.60 14.78 -12.06
C PRO A 61 -11.40 14.99 -10.76
N VAL A 62 -11.97 16.19 -10.57
CA VAL A 62 -12.61 16.63 -9.31
C VAL A 62 -13.59 15.60 -8.72
N ASP A 63 -14.40 14.97 -9.56
CA ASP A 63 -15.46 14.06 -9.10
C ASP A 63 -15.01 12.61 -8.90
N SER A 64 -13.84 12.22 -9.42
CA SER A 64 -13.39 10.82 -9.46
C SER A 64 -11.96 10.61 -8.98
N ALA A 65 -11.24 11.66 -8.56
CA ALA A 65 -9.88 11.55 -8.04
C ALA A 65 -9.84 10.68 -6.78
N ALA A 66 -9.13 9.56 -6.88
CA ALA A 66 -8.92 8.61 -5.83
C ALA A 66 -7.54 7.95 -6.01
N TRP A 67 -7.14 7.20 -5.00
CA TRP A 67 -6.04 6.26 -5.06
C TRP A 67 -6.61 4.86 -4.97
N ALA A 68 -6.13 3.96 -5.83
CA ALA A 68 -6.27 2.53 -5.58
C ALA A 68 -5.55 2.15 -4.30
N ASP A 69 -5.61 0.86 -3.94
CA ASP A 69 -4.99 0.31 -2.75
C ASP A 69 -3.54 0.79 -2.56
N GLN A 70 -3.23 1.25 -1.34
CA GLN A 70 -1.87 1.60 -0.95
C GLN A 70 -1.18 0.33 -0.48
N HIS A 71 -0.16 -0.12 -1.21
CA HIS A 71 0.57 -1.33 -0.89
C HIS A 71 1.90 -0.99 -0.20
N PHE A 72 2.21 -1.73 0.87
CA PHE A 72 3.50 -1.72 1.54
C PHE A 72 4.03 -3.15 1.55
N VAL A 73 5.22 -3.35 1.01
CA VAL A 73 5.87 -4.67 0.98
C VAL A 73 7.23 -4.55 1.64
N THR A 74 7.46 -5.37 2.66
CA THR A 74 8.80 -5.56 3.20
C THR A 74 9.44 -6.80 2.60
N HIS A 75 10.66 -6.67 2.08
CA HIS A 75 11.28 -7.72 1.29
C HIS A 75 12.80 -7.69 1.36
N SER A 76 13.41 -8.81 0.97
CA SER A 76 14.84 -8.95 0.74
C SER A 76 15.25 -8.31 -0.60
N ASN A 77 16.55 -8.17 -0.85
CA ASN A 77 17.06 -7.71 -2.15
C ASN A 77 16.80 -8.66 -3.33
N ARG A 78 16.26 -9.86 -3.08
CA ARG A 78 15.95 -10.86 -4.12
C ARG A 78 14.65 -10.57 -4.86
N TYR A 79 13.74 -9.81 -4.25
CA TYR A 79 12.50 -9.37 -4.87
C TYR A 79 12.56 -7.86 -5.13
N LYS A 80 12.04 -7.46 -6.29
CA LYS A 80 11.91 -6.06 -6.71
C LYS A 80 10.50 -5.87 -7.25
N PRO A 81 9.54 -5.43 -6.42
CA PRO A 81 8.14 -5.33 -6.85
C PRO A 81 7.95 -4.43 -8.07
N TRP A 82 8.77 -3.40 -8.19
CA TRP A 82 8.90 -2.56 -9.38
C TRP A 82 10.27 -1.87 -9.37
N THR A 83 10.80 -1.42 -10.52
CA THR A 83 12.11 -0.76 -10.58
C THR A 83 12.13 0.30 -11.70
N PRO A 84 12.44 1.58 -11.39
CA PRO A 84 12.65 2.60 -12.41
C PRO A 84 13.68 2.15 -13.46
N GLY A 85 13.40 2.44 -14.73
CA GLY A 85 14.26 2.08 -15.87
C GLY A 85 14.13 0.61 -16.32
N SER A 86 13.28 -0.20 -15.67
CA SER A 86 12.95 -1.55 -16.12
C SER A 86 11.50 -1.63 -16.60
N PRO A 87 11.17 -2.51 -17.56
CA PRO A 87 9.77 -2.82 -17.88
C PRO A 87 9.02 -3.30 -16.64
N ALA A 88 7.74 -2.96 -16.53
CA ALA A 88 6.85 -3.54 -15.54
C ALA A 88 6.70 -5.05 -15.76
N SER A 89 6.54 -5.84 -14.68
CA SER A 89 6.05 -7.22 -14.82
C SER A 89 4.60 -7.19 -15.29
N ASP A 90 4.11 -8.29 -15.87
CA ASP A 90 2.72 -8.37 -16.33
C ASP A 90 1.73 -8.13 -15.18
N ALA A 91 2.06 -8.63 -13.98
CA ALA A 91 1.25 -8.44 -12.79
C ALA A 91 1.22 -6.98 -12.33
N PHE A 92 2.38 -6.31 -12.31
CA PHE A 92 2.47 -4.89 -11.96
C PHE A 92 1.84 -3.99 -13.03
N ALA A 93 1.99 -4.32 -14.32
CA ALA A 93 1.32 -3.65 -15.43
C ALA A 93 -0.21 -3.71 -15.31
N SER A 94 -0.75 -4.87 -14.94
CA SER A 94 -2.18 -5.05 -14.69
C SER A 94 -2.65 -4.21 -13.51
N LEU A 95 -1.92 -4.22 -12.39
CA LEU A 95 -2.23 -3.36 -11.24
C LEU A 95 -2.21 -1.88 -11.61
N ALA A 96 -1.14 -1.40 -12.27
CA ALA A 96 -1.00 0.02 -12.62
C ALA A 96 -2.12 0.53 -13.55
N SER A 97 -2.62 -0.32 -14.45
CA SER A 97 -3.66 0.06 -15.42
C SER A 97 -5.09 -0.12 -14.92
N THR A 98 -5.33 -1.01 -13.95
CA THR A 98 -6.69 -1.35 -13.50
C THR A 98 -6.97 -0.95 -12.06
N GLY A 99 -5.93 -0.79 -11.23
CA GLY A 99 -6.05 -0.68 -9.79
C GLY A 99 -6.36 -2.00 -9.07
N ASP A 100 -6.47 -3.13 -9.79
CA ASP A 100 -6.75 -4.45 -9.19
C ASP A 100 -5.45 -5.12 -8.70
N PRO A 101 -5.31 -5.40 -7.39
CA PRO A 101 -4.09 -5.95 -6.83
C PRO A 101 -3.96 -7.46 -6.94
N LEU A 102 -4.95 -8.18 -7.48
CA LEU A 102 -5.00 -9.65 -7.42
C LEU A 102 -3.74 -10.31 -7.99
N LEU A 103 -3.39 -10.01 -9.25
CA LEU A 103 -2.25 -10.63 -9.92
C LEU A 103 -0.93 -10.26 -9.25
N TRP A 104 -0.79 -8.99 -8.86
CA TRP A 104 0.42 -8.51 -8.19
C TRP A 104 0.59 -9.14 -6.80
N THR A 105 -0.50 -9.33 -6.05
CA THR A 105 -0.47 -10.03 -4.75
C THR A 105 -0.04 -11.48 -4.91
N ILE A 106 -0.53 -12.17 -5.95
CA ILE A 106 -0.10 -13.54 -6.28
C ILE A 106 1.41 -13.55 -6.62
N GLU A 107 1.87 -12.61 -7.43
CA GLU A 107 3.30 -12.48 -7.77
C GLU A 107 4.15 -12.29 -6.50
N ALA A 108 3.77 -11.36 -5.62
CA ALA A 108 4.49 -11.09 -4.40
C ALA A 108 4.53 -12.30 -3.46
N LEU A 109 3.41 -12.98 -3.26
CA LEU A 109 3.34 -14.19 -2.42
C LEU A 109 4.15 -15.36 -3.01
N SER A 110 4.29 -15.42 -4.33
CA SER A 110 5.12 -16.44 -4.99
C SER A 110 6.63 -16.29 -4.72
N GLN A 111 7.06 -15.15 -4.18
CA GLN A 111 8.45 -14.87 -3.83
C GLN A 111 8.91 -15.52 -2.51
N ASN A 112 8.00 -16.18 -1.78
CA ASN A 112 8.28 -16.96 -0.58
C ASN A 112 9.17 -16.18 0.42
N GLU A 113 10.32 -16.73 0.81
CA GLU A 113 11.28 -16.13 1.76
C GLU A 113 11.84 -14.76 1.36
N ALA A 114 11.60 -14.29 0.13
CA ALA A 114 12.02 -12.95 -0.26
C ALA A 114 11.07 -11.86 0.19
N VAL A 115 9.81 -12.17 0.54
CA VAL A 115 8.81 -11.23 1.08
C VAL A 115 8.55 -11.55 2.55
N MET A 116 8.55 -10.53 3.39
CA MET A 116 8.31 -10.66 4.84
C MET A 116 6.88 -10.27 5.21
N ASP A 117 6.39 -9.14 4.71
CA ASP A 117 5.06 -8.64 5.00
C ASP A 117 4.47 -7.89 3.81
N ILE A 118 3.15 -7.94 3.69
CA ILE A 118 2.37 -7.16 2.73
C ILE A 118 1.22 -6.53 3.50
N GLU A 119 1.17 -5.20 3.53
CA GLU A 119 0.06 -4.44 4.13
C GLU A 119 -0.63 -3.59 3.08
N VAL A 120 -1.96 -3.54 3.16
CA VAL A 120 -2.81 -2.91 2.15
C VAL A 120 -3.80 -1.94 2.80
N GLY A 121 -3.81 -0.70 2.32
CA GLY A 121 -4.68 0.34 2.84
C GLY A 121 -6.13 0.26 2.38
N GLY A 122 -6.39 -0.36 1.23
CA GLY A 122 -7.66 -0.26 0.50
C GLY A 122 -7.77 1.04 -0.33
N VAL A 123 -8.86 1.20 -1.07
CA VAL A 123 -9.15 2.39 -1.87
C VAL A 123 -9.23 3.66 -1.01
N PHE A 124 -8.72 4.78 -1.51
CA PHE A 124 -8.71 6.06 -0.81
C PHE A 124 -9.19 7.21 -1.70
N ALA A 125 -10.36 7.77 -1.41
CA ALA A 125 -10.91 8.95 -2.09
C ALA A 125 -10.80 10.18 -1.16
N PRO A 126 -9.73 11.00 -1.29
CA PRO A 126 -9.45 12.07 -0.33
C PRO A 126 -10.36 13.30 -0.47
N ASN A 127 -11.06 13.46 -1.61
CA ASN A 127 -11.90 14.63 -1.85
C ASN A 127 -13.04 14.72 -0.82
N GLY A 128 -13.03 15.77 0.00
CA GLY A 128 -14.00 15.98 1.08
C GLY A 128 -13.70 15.22 2.38
N GLY A 129 -12.60 14.47 2.45
CA GLY A 129 -12.15 13.73 3.63
C GLY A 129 -10.83 14.24 4.21
N PRO A 130 -10.27 13.55 5.23
CA PRO A 130 -8.92 13.84 5.69
C PRO A 130 -7.90 13.55 4.57
N PRO A 131 -6.82 14.33 4.47
CA PRO A 131 -5.79 14.12 3.44
C PRO A 131 -4.92 12.90 3.72
N GLU A 132 -5.02 12.29 4.89
CA GLU A 132 -4.19 11.19 5.35
C GLU A 132 -5.03 9.96 5.68
N LYS A 133 -4.47 8.81 5.35
CA LYS A 133 -5.02 7.49 5.61
C LYS A 133 -4.02 6.65 6.38
N VAL A 134 -4.44 6.18 7.56
CA VAL A 134 -3.69 5.19 8.33
C VAL A 134 -3.90 3.83 7.69
N ILE A 135 -2.82 3.08 7.52
CA ILE A 135 -2.81 1.80 6.80
C ILE A 135 -2.87 0.67 7.81
N GLY A 136 -1.71 0.31 8.35
CA GLY A 136 -1.54 -0.85 9.19
C GLY A 136 -0.15 -0.86 9.80
N VAL A 137 0.26 -2.03 10.28
CA VAL A 137 1.58 -2.25 10.86
C VAL A 137 2.35 -3.20 9.96
N ILE A 138 3.45 -2.73 9.37
CA ILE A 138 4.37 -3.62 8.65
C ILE A 138 5.42 -4.16 9.61
N ARG A 139 5.81 -5.42 9.42
CA ARG A 139 6.99 -6.03 10.04
C ARG A 139 8.19 -5.94 9.10
N ILE A 140 9.35 -5.68 9.69
CA ILE A 140 10.61 -5.67 8.98
C ILE A 140 11.65 -6.45 9.76
N THR A 141 12.52 -7.17 9.04
CA THR A 141 13.52 -8.06 9.64
C THR A 141 14.88 -7.86 8.98
N PRO A 142 16.00 -8.27 9.62
CA PRO A 142 17.31 -8.21 9.00
C PRO A 142 17.42 -8.94 7.65
N SER A 143 16.63 -9.99 7.41
CA SER A 143 16.60 -10.72 6.13
C SER A 143 15.75 -10.04 5.05
N ALA A 144 14.86 -9.13 5.44
CA ALA A 144 13.99 -8.38 4.54
C ALA A 144 13.97 -6.88 4.89
N PRO A 145 15.11 -6.17 4.77
CA PRO A 145 15.26 -4.80 5.27
C PRO A 145 14.75 -3.71 4.32
N PHE A 146 14.18 -4.07 3.17
CA PHE A 146 13.73 -3.12 2.17
C PHE A 146 12.21 -2.93 2.24
N LEU A 147 11.76 -1.69 2.15
CA LEU A 147 10.36 -1.32 1.95
C LEU A 147 10.16 -0.87 0.51
N THR A 148 9.16 -1.44 -0.16
CA THR A 148 8.62 -0.91 -1.41
C THR A 148 7.17 -0.52 -1.20
N THR A 149 6.79 0.65 -1.68
CA THR A 149 5.40 1.12 -1.65
C THR A 149 4.90 1.41 -3.06
N MET A 150 3.58 1.39 -3.22
CA MET A 150 2.91 1.87 -4.43
C MET A 150 1.45 2.22 -4.15
N ALA A 151 0.92 3.19 -4.89
CA ALA A 151 -0.51 3.47 -5.01
C ALA A 151 -0.80 4.01 -6.41
N VAL A 152 -1.84 3.49 -7.06
CA VAL A 152 -2.25 3.90 -8.42
C VAL A 152 -3.13 5.14 -8.34
N MET A 153 -2.88 6.12 -9.22
CA MET A 153 -3.73 7.30 -9.38
C MET A 153 -4.99 6.89 -10.16
N THR A 154 -6.16 7.20 -9.64
CA THR A 154 -7.43 6.83 -10.27
C THR A 154 -8.30 8.08 -10.49
N PRO A 155 -8.80 8.33 -11.70
CA PRO A 155 -8.43 7.66 -12.95
C PRO A 155 -7.02 8.04 -13.42
N SER A 156 -6.36 7.13 -14.12
CA SER A 156 -5.16 7.37 -14.93
C SER A 156 -4.99 6.24 -15.95
N PRO A 157 -4.16 6.40 -16.99
CA PRO A 157 -3.79 5.30 -17.89
C PRO A 157 -3.09 4.20 -17.10
N ASP A 158 -1.93 4.50 -16.53
CA ASP A 158 -1.06 3.55 -15.83
C ASP A 158 -0.17 4.26 -14.79
N TRP A 159 -0.70 5.37 -14.23
CA TRP A 159 0.08 6.27 -13.39
C TRP A 159 -0.03 5.87 -11.91
N PHE A 160 1.10 5.89 -11.23
CA PHE A 160 1.19 5.50 -9.83
C PHE A 160 2.22 6.36 -9.10
N THR A 161 2.30 6.21 -7.78
CA THR A 161 3.37 6.80 -6.96
C THR A 161 3.85 5.79 -5.93
N GLY A 162 5.08 5.94 -5.45
CA GLY A 162 5.65 5.07 -4.42
C GLY A 162 7.16 5.19 -4.33
N VAL A 163 7.75 4.40 -3.44
CA VAL A 163 9.20 4.20 -3.33
C VAL A 163 9.56 2.76 -3.64
N SER A 164 10.68 2.53 -4.33
CA SER A 164 11.18 1.20 -4.63
C SER A 164 12.44 0.90 -3.82
N GLN A 165 12.47 -0.26 -3.16
CA GLN A 165 13.62 -0.80 -2.44
C GLN A 165 14.25 0.16 -1.40
N LEU A 166 13.44 0.89 -0.64
CA LEU A 166 13.95 1.75 0.42
C LEU A 166 14.56 0.92 1.56
N ASP A 167 15.84 1.11 1.83
CA ASP A 167 16.50 0.48 2.98
C ASP A 167 16.12 1.18 4.29
N LEU A 168 15.40 0.49 5.17
CA LEU A 168 14.98 1.06 6.47
C LEU A 168 16.05 0.93 7.56
N ARG A 169 17.21 0.37 7.23
CA ARG A 169 18.36 0.37 8.14
C ARG A 169 19.02 1.74 8.10
N GLN A 170 19.23 2.34 9.27
CA GLN A 170 19.92 3.61 9.36
C GLN A 170 21.37 3.46 8.89
N ASN A 171 21.83 4.31 7.97
CA ASN A 171 23.23 4.31 7.58
C ASN A 171 24.02 5.22 8.53
N THR A 172 24.80 4.62 9.44
CA THR A 172 25.63 5.35 10.41
C THR A 172 26.95 5.82 9.80
N GLY A 173 27.35 5.30 8.64
CA GLY A 173 28.67 5.56 8.02
C GLY A 173 29.87 5.00 8.80
N ASP A 174 29.66 4.52 10.02
CA ASP A 174 30.68 3.95 10.91
C ASP A 174 30.36 2.47 11.20
N PRO A 175 31.20 1.52 10.74
CA PRO A 175 30.97 0.09 10.94
C PRO A 175 31.09 -0.36 12.40
N LEU A 176 31.60 0.48 13.30
CA LEU A 176 31.67 0.19 14.74
C LEU A 176 30.40 0.58 15.50
N VAL A 177 29.52 1.37 14.89
CA VAL A 177 28.24 1.75 15.47
C VAL A 177 27.20 0.69 15.09
N PRO A 178 26.52 0.04 16.07
CA PRO A 178 25.47 -0.91 15.76
C PRO A 178 24.38 -0.22 14.94
N GLN A 179 24.06 -0.82 13.81
CA GLN A 179 23.03 -0.29 12.92
C GLN A 179 21.66 -0.40 13.61
N MET A 180 20.90 0.68 13.57
CA MET A 180 19.55 0.74 14.12
C MET A 180 18.54 0.83 12.98
N TRP A 181 17.30 0.43 13.25
CA TRP A 181 16.17 0.78 12.38
C TRP A 181 15.87 2.29 12.48
N TYR A 182 15.49 2.96 11.39
CA TYR A 182 15.03 4.35 11.46
C TYR A 182 13.83 4.47 12.41
N ARG A 183 13.80 5.49 13.27
CA ARG A 183 12.63 5.70 14.15
C ARG A 183 11.40 6.14 13.36
N GLU A 184 11.60 7.01 12.39
CA GLU A 184 10.59 7.47 11.48
C GLU A 184 11.20 7.67 10.10
N VAL A 185 10.42 7.36 9.07
CA VAL A 185 10.73 7.74 7.69
C VAL A 185 9.55 8.51 7.12
N GLU A 186 9.83 9.65 6.50
CA GLU A 186 8.89 10.45 5.73
C GLU A 186 9.43 10.61 4.30
N ILE A 187 8.58 10.33 3.31
CA ILE A 187 8.99 10.26 1.92
C ILE A 187 7.94 10.94 1.05
N ASP A 188 8.30 12.08 0.47
CA ASP A 188 7.52 12.68 -0.60
C ASP A 188 7.79 11.95 -1.92
N THR A 189 6.72 11.48 -2.57
CA THR A 189 6.81 10.74 -3.83
C THR A 189 6.15 11.46 -4.98
N TYR A 190 6.69 11.20 -6.15
CA TYR A 190 6.32 11.80 -7.42
C TYR A 190 5.57 10.78 -8.29
N PRO A 191 4.83 11.24 -9.32
CA PRO A 191 4.12 10.34 -10.21
C PRO A 191 5.10 9.59 -11.14
N TYR A 192 4.82 8.31 -11.35
CA TYR A 192 5.46 7.41 -12.29
C TYR A 192 4.43 6.92 -13.30
N THR A 193 4.88 6.56 -14.50
CA THR A 193 4.12 5.75 -15.45
C THR A 193 4.71 4.33 -15.48
N ALA A 194 3.84 3.32 -15.59
CA ALA A 194 4.27 1.94 -15.77
C ALA A 194 4.78 1.64 -17.19
N GLY A 195 4.51 2.53 -18.16
CA GLY A 195 4.97 2.42 -19.54
C GLY A 195 4.15 1.41 -20.37
N THR A 196 2.90 1.18 -20.01
CA THR A 196 2.02 0.18 -20.65
C THR A 196 0.92 0.83 -21.49
N LEU A 197 0.55 2.06 -21.19
CA LEU A 197 -0.55 2.78 -21.85
C LEU A 197 -0.13 4.19 -22.29
N SER A 198 -0.59 4.61 -23.47
CA SER A 198 -0.17 5.87 -24.12
C SER A 198 -1.01 7.10 -23.76
N GLY A 199 -1.98 6.96 -22.85
CA GLY A 199 -2.89 8.03 -22.46
C GLY A 199 -2.17 9.27 -21.92
N THR A 200 -2.65 10.46 -22.29
CA THR A 200 -1.95 11.72 -21.99
C THR A 200 -2.66 12.60 -20.96
N THR A 201 -3.82 12.14 -20.48
CA THR A 201 -4.62 12.83 -19.45
C THR A 201 -5.17 11.79 -18.46
N TYR A 202 -5.67 12.22 -17.30
CA TYR A 202 -6.14 11.30 -16.27
C TYR A 202 -7.27 10.35 -16.73
N ILE A 203 -8.15 10.81 -17.63
CA ILE A 203 -9.34 10.04 -18.05
C ILE A 203 -9.10 9.25 -19.34
N GLU A 204 -8.08 9.64 -20.11
CA GLU A 204 -7.73 8.97 -21.36
C GLU A 204 -6.82 7.79 -21.06
N ALA A 205 -7.29 6.55 -21.20
CA ALA A 205 -6.43 5.38 -21.11
C ALA A 205 -5.39 5.31 -22.25
N GLY A 206 -5.76 5.71 -23.47
CA GLY A 206 -4.91 5.57 -24.65
C GLY A 206 -4.81 4.12 -25.16
N ASP A 207 -3.82 3.88 -26.01
CA ASP A 207 -3.53 2.57 -26.61
C ASP A 207 -2.48 1.81 -25.78
N VAL A 208 -2.51 0.48 -25.90
CA VAL A 208 -1.44 -0.40 -25.35
C VAL A 208 -0.13 -0.12 -26.08
N LEU A 209 0.93 0.12 -25.31
CA LEU A 209 2.28 0.33 -25.83
C LEU A 209 2.92 -1.02 -26.20
N ASP A 210 3.34 -1.15 -27.46
CA ASP A 210 4.11 -2.28 -27.98
C ASP A 210 5.31 -1.75 -28.80
N PRO A 211 6.55 -1.88 -28.31
CA PRO A 211 6.93 -2.49 -27.03
C PRO A 211 6.52 -1.62 -25.82
N VAL A 212 6.36 -2.24 -24.66
CA VAL A 212 6.20 -1.52 -23.39
C VAL A 212 7.41 -0.62 -23.12
N GLU A 213 7.16 0.57 -22.58
CA GLU A 213 8.21 1.47 -22.12
C GLU A 213 8.66 1.07 -20.70
N PRO A 214 9.91 1.39 -20.30
CA PRO A 214 10.34 1.20 -18.93
C PRO A 214 9.58 2.10 -17.95
N ILE A 215 9.37 1.61 -16.74
CA ILE A 215 8.85 2.40 -15.63
C ILE A 215 9.71 3.65 -15.46
N ARG A 216 9.09 4.83 -15.43
CA ARG A 216 9.83 6.09 -15.29
C ARG A 216 9.05 7.10 -14.46
N GLN A 217 9.80 7.91 -13.73
CA GLN A 217 9.24 9.07 -13.07
C GLN A 217 8.82 10.07 -14.14
N MET A 218 7.66 10.68 -13.94
CA MET A 218 7.15 11.71 -14.82
C MET A 218 7.81 13.04 -14.44
N THR A 219 8.26 13.78 -15.46
CA THR A 219 8.91 15.09 -15.28
C THR A 219 8.22 16.13 -16.14
N ALA A 220 8.35 17.41 -15.78
CA ALA A 220 7.72 18.52 -16.49
C ALA A 220 8.11 18.58 -17.98
N ASP A 221 9.32 18.11 -18.32
CA ASP A 221 9.88 18.16 -19.68
C ASP A 221 9.50 16.94 -20.54
N THR A 222 8.72 16.01 -20.00
CA THR A 222 8.33 14.76 -20.69
C THR A 222 6.81 14.62 -20.77
N PRO A 223 6.26 13.99 -21.83
CA PRO A 223 4.87 13.61 -21.84
C PRO A 223 4.54 12.68 -20.65
N PRO A 224 3.34 12.80 -20.08
CA PRO A 224 2.23 13.66 -20.51
C PRO A 224 2.33 15.12 -20.06
N ALA A 225 3.14 15.44 -19.04
CA ALA A 225 3.19 16.80 -18.47
C ALA A 225 3.58 17.86 -19.53
N SER A 226 4.57 17.58 -20.38
CA SER A 226 5.00 18.52 -21.42
C SER A 226 3.98 18.72 -22.55
N SER A 227 3.03 17.80 -22.74
CA SER A 227 2.05 17.83 -23.84
C SER A 227 0.66 18.31 -23.40
N SER A 228 0.17 17.89 -22.24
CA SER A 228 -1.16 18.22 -21.73
C SER A 228 -1.15 19.13 -20.51
N GLY A 229 0.01 19.35 -19.88
CA GLY A 229 0.15 20.13 -18.65
C GLY A 229 -0.41 19.44 -17.41
N VAL A 230 -0.88 18.19 -17.52
CA VAL A 230 -1.29 17.39 -16.36
C VAL A 230 -0.12 17.21 -15.39
N LEU A 231 -0.46 17.10 -14.11
CA LEU A 231 0.48 16.98 -13.00
C LEU A 231 1.40 18.18 -12.77
N LEU A 232 1.34 19.23 -13.61
CA LEU A 232 2.06 20.47 -13.32
C LEU A 232 1.34 21.27 -12.25
N ASP A 233 2.12 22.05 -11.52
CA ASP A 233 1.63 23.06 -10.59
C ASP A 233 0.89 24.21 -11.30
N SER A 234 0.33 25.13 -10.52
CA SER A 234 -0.37 26.31 -11.06
C SER A 234 0.49 27.22 -11.95
N THR A 235 1.82 27.16 -11.84
CA THR A 235 2.73 27.91 -12.71
C THR A 235 3.04 27.19 -14.02
N GLY A 236 2.74 25.89 -14.11
CA GLY A 236 3.03 25.06 -15.27
C GLY A 236 4.52 24.76 -15.43
N THR A 237 5.30 24.77 -14.35
CA THR A 237 6.77 24.65 -14.45
C THR A 237 7.36 23.43 -13.76
N VAL A 238 6.69 22.91 -12.73
CA VAL A 238 7.19 21.77 -11.95
C VAL A 238 6.07 20.79 -11.65
N ILE A 239 6.43 19.52 -11.45
CA ILE A 239 5.53 18.51 -10.88
C ILE A 239 5.82 18.46 -9.38
N PRO A 240 4.90 18.94 -8.51
CA PRO A 240 5.06 18.81 -7.08
C PRO A 240 4.84 17.35 -6.62
N PRO A 241 5.20 17.00 -5.37
CA PRO A 241 4.87 15.70 -4.82
C PRO A 241 3.37 15.41 -4.87
N VAL A 242 3.01 14.16 -5.21
CA VAL A 242 1.62 13.70 -5.30
C VAL A 242 1.17 12.95 -4.04
N ALA A 243 2.12 12.41 -3.28
CA ALA A 243 1.84 11.72 -2.04
C ALA A 243 3.01 11.81 -1.06
N ARG A 244 2.71 11.51 0.19
CA ARG A 244 3.69 11.34 1.27
C ARG A 244 3.44 10.04 2.00
N TRP A 245 4.51 9.29 2.21
CA TRP A 245 4.51 8.02 2.93
C TRP A 245 5.23 8.23 4.25
N THR A 246 4.57 7.91 5.36
CA THR A 246 5.18 8.00 6.69
C THR A 246 5.11 6.64 7.35
N CYS A 247 6.23 6.18 7.92
CA CYS A 247 6.27 4.98 8.74
C CYS A 247 7.02 5.28 10.04
N THR A 248 6.33 5.15 11.17
CA THR A 248 6.90 5.38 12.50
C THR A 248 7.03 4.07 13.24
N ILE A 249 8.21 3.80 13.79
CA ILE A 249 8.49 2.57 14.53
C ILE A 249 7.62 2.50 15.78
N LEU A 250 7.07 1.32 16.05
CA LEU A 250 6.41 1.02 17.31
C LEU A 250 7.50 0.72 18.34
N ALA A 251 7.55 1.51 19.42
CA ALA A 251 8.48 1.28 20.51
C ALA A 251 8.35 -0.17 21.01
N ALA A 252 9.49 -0.85 21.22
CA ALA A 252 9.51 -2.10 21.96
C ALA A 252 8.90 -1.83 23.35
N VAL A 253 7.88 -2.60 23.74
CA VAL A 253 7.43 -2.59 25.13
C VAL A 253 8.65 -3.04 25.95
N PRO A 254 9.14 -2.24 26.91
CA PRO A 254 10.23 -2.70 27.77
C PRO A 254 9.73 -3.94 28.50
N ILE A 255 10.32 -5.10 28.22
CA ILE A 255 10.18 -6.26 29.09
C ILE A 255 10.78 -5.86 30.44
N THR A 256 9.94 -5.47 31.38
CA THR A 256 10.37 -5.40 32.78
C THR A 256 10.66 -6.84 33.19
N PRO A 257 11.91 -7.18 33.56
CA PRO A 257 12.17 -8.49 34.13
C PRO A 257 11.24 -8.66 35.35
N PRO A 258 10.63 -9.84 35.56
CA PRO A 258 9.84 -10.07 36.76
C PRO A 258 10.73 -9.73 37.96
N GLY A 259 10.31 -8.71 38.72
CA GLY A 259 11.11 -8.14 39.79
C GLY A 259 11.53 -9.22 40.77
N ASN A 260 12.84 -9.38 40.94
CA ASN A 260 13.45 -10.23 41.93
C ASN A 260 13.05 -9.66 43.31
N SER A 261 11.99 -10.19 43.91
CA SER A 261 11.61 -9.87 45.29
C SER A 261 12.41 -10.74 46.27
N ASP A 262 13.74 -10.66 46.20
CA ASP A 262 14.60 -11.16 47.27
C ASP A 262 14.65 -10.11 48.39
N GLY A 263 13.56 -10.02 49.14
CA GLY A 263 13.58 -9.38 50.46
C GLY A 263 14.30 -10.29 51.47
N PRO A 264 15.08 -9.74 52.42
CA PRO A 264 15.75 -10.55 53.44
C PRO A 264 14.71 -11.23 54.36
N PRO A 265 15.01 -12.42 54.92
CA PRO A 265 14.03 -13.17 55.70
C PRO A 265 13.71 -12.43 57.01
N GLY A 266 12.49 -11.92 57.10
CA GLY A 266 11.90 -11.40 58.33
C GLY A 266 11.44 -12.55 59.22
N ASN A 267 12.01 -12.61 60.41
CA ASN A 267 11.72 -13.58 61.45
C ASN A 267 10.50 -13.13 62.28
N SER A 268 9.44 -13.94 62.36
CA SER A 268 8.50 -13.90 63.50
C SER A 268 7.67 -15.18 63.60
N ASP A 269 7.91 -15.89 64.71
CA ASP A 269 7.13 -17.00 65.24
C ASP A 269 5.65 -16.66 65.49
N GLY A 270 4.75 -17.67 65.42
CA GLY A 270 3.56 -17.66 66.31
C GLY A 270 2.19 -18.18 65.85
N ALA A 271 2.10 -19.38 65.21
CA ALA A 271 1.06 -20.43 65.42
C ALA A 271 -0.48 -20.09 65.29
N PRO A 272 -1.42 -21.07 65.40
CA PRO A 272 -2.03 -21.73 64.23
C PRO A 272 -3.57 -21.70 64.20
N GLY A 273 -4.20 -22.04 63.07
CA GLY A 273 -5.59 -22.52 63.06
C GLY A 273 -6.36 -22.43 61.74
N ASN A 274 -6.75 -23.62 61.25
CA ASN A 274 -7.89 -23.99 60.39
C ASN A 274 -8.12 -23.27 59.05
N SER A 275 -8.05 -23.96 57.90
CA SER A 275 -8.87 -25.08 57.36
C SER A 275 -9.90 -24.56 56.35
N ASP A 276 -9.95 -25.28 55.24
CA ASP A 276 -11.04 -25.38 54.26
C ASP A 276 -11.12 -24.32 53.16
N GLY A 277 -10.99 -24.79 51.91
CA GLY A 277 -11.87 -24.33 50.84
C GLY A 277 -11.21 -23.95 49.51
N ASP A 278 -11.07 -24.96 48.66
CA ASP A 278 -11.46 -24.94 47.24
C ASP A 278 -10.53 -24.25 46.22
N ASP A 279 -9.89 -25.10 45.41
CA ASP A 279 -9.08 -24.78 44.24
C ASP A 279 -9.98 -24.25 43.11
N GLY A 280 -10.00 -22.93 42.94
CA GLY A 280 -10.55 -22.28 41.76
C GLY A 280 -9.52 -22.27 40.63
N ASP A 281 -9.61 -23.26 39.73
CA ASP A 281 -8.94 -23.27 38.42
C ASP A 281 -9.32 -22.02 37.61
N ALA A 282 -8.45 -21.00 37.63
CA ALA A 282 -8.52 -19.89 36.70
C ALA A 282 -7.87 -20.31 35.38
N ILE A 283 -8.68 -20.86 34.47
CA ILE A 283 -8.31 -21.03 33.06
C ILE A 283 -8.12 -19.62 32.47
N ALA A 284 -6.86 -19.27 32.20
CA ALA A 284 -6.54 -18.13 31.35
C ALA A 284 -7.11 -18.38 29.93
N PRO A 285 -7.73 -17.38 29.29
CA PRO A 285 -8.13 -17.53 27.88
C PRO A 285 -6.87 -17.68 27.01
N PRO A 286 -6.88 -18.57 26.00
CA PRO A 286 -5.75 -18.71 25.09
C PRO A 286 -5.53 -17.42 24.29
N PHE A 287 -4.26 -17.06 24.15
CA PHE A 287 -3.78 -16.05 23.24
C PHE A 287 -4.20 -16.43 21.81
N ASP A 288 -4.94 -15.53 21.17
CA ASP A 288 -5.31 -15.57 19.76
C ASP A 288 -4.03 -15.31 18.94
N ASP A 289 -3.45 -16.36 18.35
CA ASP A 289 -2.53 -16.18 17.24
C ASP A 289 -3.36 -15.77 16.04
N GLY A 290 -3.02 -14.64 15.42
CA GLY A 290 -3.71 -14.10 14.26
C GLY A 290 -3.49 -14.92 12.99
N SER A 291 -3.73 -16.22 13.03
CA SER A 291 -3.86 -17.05 11.84
C SER A 291 -5.18 -16.69 11.14
N VAL A 292 -5.04 -15.98 10.03
CA VAL A 292 -6.15 -15.78 9.08
C VAL A 292 -6.57 -17.16 8.56
N ILE A 293 -7.70 -17.66 9.05
CA ILE A 293 -8.37 -18.80 8.43
C ILE A 293 -9.05 -18.28 7.16
N LEU A 294 -8.45 -18.57 6.00
CA LEU A 294 -9.11 -18.48 4.71
C LEU A 294 -10.14 -19.62 4.59
N SER A 295 -11.26 -19.51 5.31
CA SER A 295 -12.43 -20.36 5.07
C SER A 295 -13.22 -19.77 3.90
N GLY A 296 -13.07 -20.36 2.70
CA GLY A 296 -13.92 -19.99 1.57
C GLY A 296 -13.43 -20.27 0.14
N MET A 297 -12.37 -21.05 -0.09
CA MET A 297 -12.03 -21.52 -1.44
C MET A 297 -12.49 -22.97 -1.62
N GLU A 298 -13.72 -23.14 -2.07
CA GLU A 298 -14.17 -24.41 -2.64
C GLU A 298 -13.46 -24.62 -3.98
N SER A 299 -12.98 -25.84 -4.21
CA SER A 299 -12.17 -26.23 -5.37
C SER A 299 -12.82 -25.83 -6.70
N ILE A 300 -12.13 -25.03 -7.51
CA ILE A 300 -12.52 -24.79 -8.90
C ILE A 300 -11.86 -25.86 -9.76
N GLU A 301 -12.64 -26.84 -10.23
CA GLU A 301 -12.20 -27.72 -11.32
C GLU A 301 -12.37 -27.01 -12.67
N PRO A 302 -11.38 -27.06 -13.58
CA PRO A 302 -11.51 -26.46 -14.90
C PRO A 302 -12.45 -27.29 -15.79
N THR A 303 -13.61 -26.73 -16.15
CA THR A 303 -14.46 -27.29 -17.21
C THR A 303 -13.90 -26.93 -18.58
N MET A 304 -13.38 -27.92 -19.30
CA MET A 304 -12.94 -27.76 -20.70
C MET A 304 -14.12 -27.46 -21.63
N GLY A 305 -14.08 -26.30 -22.30
CA GLY A 305 -15.06 -25.87 -23.30
C GLY A 305 -14.41 -25.52 -24.64
N GLY A 306 -14.58 -26.42 -25.62
CA GLY A 306 -14.67 -26.23 -27.09
C GLY A 306 -13.80 -25.20 -27.83
N THR A 307 -12.96 -25.69 -28.74
CA THR A 307 -12.15 -24.93 -29.71
C THR A 307 -12.97 -24.37 -30.87
N VAL A 308 -12.86 -23.07 -31.17
CA VAL A 308 -13.07 -22.50 -32.52
C VAL A 308 -12.02 -21.42 -32.77
N ASP A 309 -11.18 -21.64 -33.79
CA ASP A 309 -10.22 -20.72 -34.41
C ASP A 309 -9.05 -20.17 -33.55
N GLY A 310 -8.27 -21.08 -32.96
CA GLY A 310 -6.83 -20.89 -32.72
C GLY A 310 -6.37 -19.84 -31.71
N THR A 311 -7.28 -19.13 -31.03
CA THR A 311 -6.95 -18.11 -30.02
C THR A 311 -7.64 -18.44 -28.71
N VAL A 312 -6.88 -18.66 -27.64
CA VAL A 312 -7.44 -18.86 -26.29
C VAL A 312 -7.74 -17.48 -25.70
N MET A 313 -9.03 -17.13 -25.65
CA MET A 313 -9.51 -15.98 -24.89
C MET A 313 -10.08 -16.50 -23.57
N GLU A 314 -9.33 -16.39 -22.48
CA GLU A 314 -9.89 -16.60 -21.14
C GLU A 314 -10.81 -15.42 -20.82
N THR A 315 -12.12 -15.64 -20.93
CA THR A 315 -13.11 -14.65 -20.49
C THR A 315 -13.52 -15.01 -19.07
N TYR A 316 -13.02 -14.26 -18.08
CA TYR A 316 -13.46 -14.41 -16.70
C TYR A 316 -14.68 -13.49 -16.47
N VAL A 317 -15.87 -14.09 -16.36
CA VAL A 317 -17.09 -13.37 -15.95
C VAL A 317 -17.37 -13.72 -14.49
N MET A 318 -17.19 -12.76 -13.59
CA MET A 318 -17.61 -12.92 -12.20
C MET A 318 -18.95 -12.23 -11.95
N ALA A 319 -19.92 -13.01 -11.50
CA ALA A 319 -21.20 -12.53 -11.02
C ALA A 319 -21.02 -11.84 -9.66
N THR A 320 -21.39 -10.56 -9.59
CA THR A 320 -21.45 -9.81 -8.32
C THR A 320 -22.73 -10.17 -7.56
N ASN A 321 -22.61 -10.78 -6.39
CA ASN A 321 -23.74 -10.92 -5.46
C ASN A 321 -23.89 -9.65 -4.63
N ALA A 322 -24.93 -8.86 -4.90
CA ALA A 322 -25.40 -7.81 -3.99
C ALA A 322 -26.39 -8.41 -2.96
N PRO A 323 -26.41 -7.96 -1.69
CA PRO A 323 -27.32 -8.49 -0.68
C PRO A 323 -28.75 -7.98 -0.92
N THR A 324 -29.70 -8.90 -1.13
CA THR A 324 -31.13 -8.61 -1.25
C THR A 324 -31.78 -8.55 0.13
N SER A 325 -32.38 -7.40 0.47
CA SER A 325 -33.35 -7.27 1.55
C SER A 325 -34.68 -7.89 1.15
N GLU A 326 -35.23 -8.77 1.99
CA GLU A 326 -36.51 -9.44 1.81
C GLU A 326 -37.68 -8.45 1.66
N VAL A 327 -38.50 -8.65 0.62
CA VAL A 327 -39.88 -8.17 0.55
C VAL A 327 -40.77 -9.34 0.12
N THR A 328 -41.84 -9.49 0.89
CA THR A 328 -42.82 -10.58 0.93
C THR A 328 -43.60 -10.83 -0.37
N THR A 329 -44.00 -12.09 -0.54
CA THR A 329 -44.62 -12.73 -1.70
C THR A 329 -46.10 -12.40 -1.90
N SER A 330 -46.55 -12.39 -3.18
CA SER A 330 -47.82 -12.97 -3.68
C SER A 330 -47.89 -12.93 -5.22
N PRO A 331 -48.48 -13.94 -5.91
CA PRO A 331 -48.36 -14.12 -7.36
C PRO A 331 -49.58 -13.61 -8.16
N PRO A 332 -49.47 -13.47 -9.50
CA PRO A 332 -50.65 -13.70 -10.33
C PRO A 332 -50.45 -14.62 -11.53
N SER A 333 -51.47 -15.46 -11.67
CA SER A 333 -52.11 -16.12 -12.81
C SER A 333 -51.75 -15.71 -14.25
N ALA A 334 -51.80 -16.73 -15.11
CA ALA A 334 -51.87 -16.67 -16.58
C ALA A 334 -53.00 -15.76 -17.10
N THR A 335 -52.86 -15.12 -18.27
CA THR A 335 -53.29 -15.62 -19.60
C THR A 335 -53.17 -14.53 -20.71
N LYS A 336 -53.01 -15.01 -21.95
CA LYS A 336 -53.47 -14.48 -23.26
C LYS A 336 -52.60 -13.50 -24.08
N SER A 337 -52.12 -14.10 -25.17
CA SER A 337 -51.72 -13.59 -26.48
C SER A 337 -52.67 -12.58 -27.16
N VAL A 338 -52.08 -11.61 -27.89
CA VAL A 338 -52.61 -11.04 -29.14
C VAL A 338 -51.43 -10.70 -30.08
N GLN A 339 -51.46 -11.24 -31.30
CA GLN A 339 -50.61 -10.87 -32.44
C GLN A 339 -51.04 -9.50 -33.01
N SER A 340 -50.08 -8.70 -33.50
CA SER A 340 -50.36 -7.76 -34.59
C SER A 340 -49.14 -7.58 -35.49
N SER A 341 -49.41 -7.64 -36.79
CA SER A 341 -48.51 -7.54 -37.94
C SER A 341 -48.47 -6.12 -38.50
N TRP A 342 -47.31 -5.66 -39.00
CA TRP A 342 -47.22 -4.50 -39.91
C TRP A 342 -46.22 -4.76 -41.06
N PRO A 343 -46.39 -4.11 -42.23
CA PRO A 343 -45.95 -4.61 -43.54
C PRO A 343 -44.61 -4.04 -44.06
N ARG A 344 -44.07 -4.72 -45.09
CA ARG A 344 -42.80 -4.42 -45.81
C ARG A 344 -42.95 -3.25 -46.80
N GLU A 345 -41.90 -2.43 -46.90
CA GLU A 345 -41.66 -1.48 -48.00
C GLU A 345 -40.93 -2.15 -49.19
N PRO A 346 -41.04 -1.62 -50.42
CA PRO A 346 -40.36 -2.16 -51.61
C PRO A 346 -39.05 -1.42 -51.96
N ASN A 347 -38.06 -2.19 -52.45
CA ASN A 347 -36.77 -1.70 -52.96
C ASN A 347 -36.88 -0.91 -54.27
N PRO A 348 -35.98 0.06 -54.52
CA PRO A 348 -35.88 0.73 -55.82
C PRO A 348 -34.98 -0.02 -56.80
N VAL A 349 -35.18 0.30 -58.09
CA VAL A 349 -34.48 -0.20 -59.29
C VAL A 349 -33.07 0.35 -59.39
#